data_AF-A0A847YR16-F1
#
_entry.id   AF-A0A847YR16-F1
#
_cell.length_a   1.000
_cell.length_b   1.000
_cell.length_c   1.000
_cell.angle_alpha   90.00
_cell.angle_beta   90.00
_cell.angle_gamma   90.00
#
_symmetry.space_group_name_H-M   'P 1'
#
loop_
_entity.id
_entity.type
_entity.pdbx_description
1 polymer ?
#
loop_
_entity_poly.entity_id
_entity_poly.type
_entity_poly.pdbx_seq_one_letter_code
_entity_poly.pdbx_strand_id
1 'polypeptide(L)'
;MRVNHSKRFPTLLANLFLFAVLVGVWYLLAPIGMGGQVAYVMVNGNSMEPIFHLGDLVIIRQADAYQTGDIVTYQDTETGTYVIHRIVQSMEGRFLVKGDNNAWVDAYQPTPEEIIGKAWLYVPQAGKIVEWMRTPLHAALVTGLLGGVFMLDVAVQASKNKKKKKANFAWGGWFEAALLTLGILAVLFLILGIIAFIRPVLRTAERIPYTQTGVFSYTAAGASGIYDTDSVQSGDPIFTKLTCNLNLSFNYTLEGNQIEALAGSQQFYALVKDEQSGWQRTLPLTAETAFSESPFSNSTSIDLCQVEALVASMEQQTGFRLSNVYSLEIVSRVTVNGQISGQPLSTVFAPELTFRFDSLHFFVEESTTQANPLQTVQSGSIANPNWVPNTMSIIGAKVTVAGMRVLAGAGFLLVLLGLLALYLYFRGTSKNSQAALIQLKYGGLIIDVSDRGLGDLSSVIEVATIEDLVKLAERENVMIMHVRVERQDSVFYYLVRVNDTVYRYVSGRGRLDK
;
A
#
# COMPACT_ATOMS: atom_id res chain seq x y z
N MET A 1 -58.71 11.46 1.21
CA MET A 1 -57.53 10.75 1.79
C MET A 1 -56.34 10.93 0.85
N ARG A 2 -55.27 11.61 1.27
CA ARG A 2 -54.05 11.81 0.46
C ARG A 2 -53.22 10.52 0.49
N VAL A 3 -53.14 9.86 -0.66
CA VAL A 3 -52.27 8.70 -0.89
C VAL A 3 -50.83 9.20 -0.99
N ASN A 4 -49.98 8.75 -0.08
CA ASN A 4 -48.58 9.13 0.05
C ASN A 4 -47.71 8.25 -0.88
N HIS A 5 -47.85 8.41 -2.20
CA HIS A 5 -46.96 7.83 -3.21
C HIS A 5 -45.98 8.89 -3.72
N SER A 6 -44.87 9.14 -3.03
CA SER A 6 -43.77 9.90 -3.67
C SER A 6 -42.38 9.79 -3.04
N LYS A 7 -42.16 9.05 -1.93
CA LYS A 7 -40.81 9.06 -1.29
C LYS A 7 -39.82 7.99 -1.76
N ARG A 8 -40.26 6.93 -2.46
CA ARG A 8 -39.33 5.83 -2.90
C ARG A 8 -38.62 6.10 -4.22
N PHE A 9 -39.27 6.81 -5.15
CA PHE A 9 -38.69 7.20 -6.44
C PHE A 9 -37.49 8.17 -6.30
N PRO A 10 -37.54 9.22 -5.44
CA PRO A 10 -36.40 10.12 -5.26
C PRO A 10 -35.22 9.46 -4.53
N THR A 11 -35.44 8.49 -3.64
CA THR A 11 -34.35 7.76 -2.97
C THR A 11 -33.63 6.78 -3.90
N LEU A 12 -34.35 6.14 -4.83
CA LEU A 12 -33.74 5.27 -5.85
C LEU A 12 -32.88 6.07 -6.83
N LEU A 13 -33.40 7.21 -7.31
CA LEU A 13 -32.64 8.13 -8.15
C LEU A 13 -31.43 8.70 -7.42
N ALA A 14 -31.56 9.07 -6.15
CA ALA A 14 -30.44 9.54 -5.33
C ALA A 14 -29.37 8.45 -5.14
N ASN A 15 -29.78 7.20 -4.90
CA ASN A 15 -28.85 6.07 -4.75
C ASN A 15 -28.16 5.72 -6.08
N LEU A 16 -28.89 5.74 -7.19
CA LEU A 16 -28.33 5.53 -8.53
C LEU A 16 -27.35 6.65 -8.90
N PHE A 17 -27.69 7.89 -8.58
CA PHE A 17 -26.80 9.04 -8.76
C PHE A 17 -25.54 8.91 -7.90
N LEU A 18 -25.69 8.58 -6.61
CA LEU A 18 -24.55 8.36 -5.71
C LEU A 18 -23.66 7.21 -6.21
N PHE A 19 -24.26 6.11 -6.66
CA PHE A 19 -23.53 4.99 -7.24
C PHE A 19 -22.79 5.41 -8.51
N ALA A 20 -23.43 6.14 -9.41
CA ALA A 20 -22.80 6.67 -10.62
C ALA A 20 -21.64 7.63 -10.28
N VAL A 21 -21.79 8.48 -9.27
CA VAL A 21 -20.72 9.34 -8.76
C VAL A 21 -19.56 8.51 -8.22
N LEU A 22 -19.82 7.50 -7.39
CA LEU A 22 -18.77 6.63 -6.84
C LEU A 22 -18.03 5.85 -7.94
N VAL A 23 -18.75 5.33 -8.94
CA VAL A 23 -18.16 4.67 -10.11
C VAL A 23 -17.32 5.66 -10.93
N GLY A 24 -17.81 6.89 -11.13
CA GLY A 24 -17.07 7.94 -11.82
C GLY A 24 -15.79 8.35 -11.09
N VAL A 25 -15.87 8.54 -9.76
CA VAL A 25 -14.70 8.81 -8.90
C VAL A 25 -13.71 7.66 -8.94
N TRP A 26 -14.19 6.41 -8.85
CA TRP A 26 -13.34 5.23 -8.98
C TRP A 26 -12.63 5.20 -10.34
N TYR A 27 -13.36 5.41 -11.44
CA TYR A 27 -12.79 5.43 -12.78
C TYR A 27 -11.69 6.50 -12.93
N LEU A 28 -11.89 7.68 -12.37
CA LEU A 28 -10.91 8.78 -12.40
C LEU A 28 -9.68 8.55 -11.53
N LEU A 29 -9.84 7.88 -10.38
CA LEU A 29 -8.80 7.70 -9.37
C LEU A 29 -8.25 6.26 -9.31
N ALA A 30 -8.66 5.39 -10.23
CA ALA A 30 -8.27 3.99 -10.25
C ALA A 30 -6.73 3.86 -10.34
N PRO A 31 -6.12 3.03 -9.46
CA PRO A 31 -4.67 2.80 -9.50
C PRO A 31 -4.22 2.11 -10.79
N ILE A 32 -3.01 2.42 -11.27
CA ILE A 32 -2.40 1.78 -12.46
C ILE A 32 -2.37 0.24 -12.32
N GLY A 33 -2.04 -0.28 -11.14
CA GLY A 33 -2.03 -1.73 -10.86
C GLY A 33 -3.40 -2.42 -10.92
N MET A 34 -4.49 -1.66 -11.00
CA MET A 34 -5.86 -2.14 -11.17
C MET A 34 -6.45 -1.79 -12.55
N GLY A 35 -5.60 -1.41 -13.51
CA GLY A 35 -6.01 -1.01 -14.86
C GLY A 35 -6.47 0.45 -14.99
N GLY A 36 -6.18 1.29 -13.99
CA GLY A 36 -6.43 2.73 -14.03
C GLY A 36 -5.22 3.54 -14.54
N GLN A 37 -5.23 4.85 -14.33
CA GLN A 37 -4.22 5.79 -14.84
C GLN A 37 -3.47 6.55 -13.74
N VAL A 38 -3.75 6.25 -12.47
CA VAL A 38 -3.28 7.05 -11.34
C VAL A 38 -2.32 6.28 -10.44
N ALA A 39 -1.26 6.92 -9.97
CA ALA A 39 -0.39 6.45 -8.90
C ALA A 39 -0.44 7.41 -7.70
N TYR A 40 -0.21 6.87 -6.51
CA TYR A 40 -0.26 7.61 -5.25
C TYR A 40 1.14 7.64 -4.64
N VAL A 41 1.75 8.82 -4.64
CA VAL A 41 3.15 9.02 -4.21
C VAL A 41 3.16 9.86 -2.95
N MET A 42 3.84 9.38 -1.93
CA MET A 42 4.09 10.14 -0.71
C MET A 42 5.42 10.83 -0.85
N VAL A 43 5.44 12.13 -0.59
CA VAL A 43 6.66 12.93 -0.67
C VAL A 43 7.52 12.62 0.56
N ASN A 44 8.72 12.12 0.30
CA ASN A 44 9.70 11.79 1.32
C ASN A 44 10.99 12.57 1.05
N GLY A 45 11.28 13.57 1.90
CA GLY A 45 12.40 14.49 1.74
C GLY A 45 11.96 15.93 1.46
N ASN A 46 12.93 16.78 1.14
CA ASN A 46 12.78 18.22 0.92
C ASN A 46 13.17 18.66 -0.52
N SER A 47 13.46 17.73 -1.43
CA SER A 47 13.98 18.03 -2.77
C SER A 47 13.00 18.79 -3.67
N MET A 48 11.70 18.73 -3.35
CA MET A 48 10.62 19.39 -4.09
C MET A 48 10.04 20.61 -3.36
N GLU A 49 10.70 21.09 -2.31
CA GLU A 49 10.32 22.35 -1.66
C GLU A 49 10.58 23.55 -2.60
N PRO A 50 9.77 24.63 -2.51
CA PRO A 50 8.67 24.85 -1.57
C PRO A 50 7.30 24.30 -2.02
N ILE A 51 7.24 23.57 -3.15
CA ILE A 51 5.95 23.16 -3.75
C ILE A 51 5.38 21.94 -3.03
N PHE A 52 6.21 20.94 -2.76
CA PHE A 52 5.84 19.74 -2.04
C PHE A 52 6.69 19.57 -0.79
N HIS A 53 6.04 19.26 0.33
CA HIS A 53 6.68 19.09 1.62
C HIS A 53 6.64 17.62 2.06
N LEU A 54 7.54 17.28 2.99
CA LEU A 54 7.58 15.97 3.63
C LEU A 54 6.20 15.57 4.19
N GLY A 55 5.69 14.42 3.73
CA GLY A 55 4.41 13.87 4.17
C GLY A 55 3.19 14.33 3.36
N ASP A 56 3.39 15.10 2.29
CA ASP A 56 2.33 15.38 1.32
C ASP A 56 2.01 14.15 0.47
N LEU A 57 0.75 14.05 0.01
CA LEU A 57 0.32 13.03 -0.94
C LEU A 57 0.16 13.67 -2.32
N VAL A 58 0.93 13.18 -3.29
CA VAL A 58 0.82 13.61 -4.69
C VAL A 58 0.17 12.49 -5.50
N ILE A 59 -0.87 12.86 -6.22
CA ILE A 59 -1.58 12.01 -7.16
C ILE A 59 -0.94 12.22 -8.53
N ILE A 60 -0.31 11.16 -9.01
CA ILE A 60 0.41 11.11 -10.28
C ILE A 60 -0.51 10.49 -11.34
N ARG A 61 -0.61 11.10 -12.52
CA ARG A 61 -1.43 10.61 -13.62
C ARG A 61 -0.56 10.29 -14.84
N GLN A 62 -0.75 9.12 -15.42
CA GLN A 62 -0.13 8.74 -16.69
C GLN A 62 -0.53 9.71 -17.80
N ALA A 63 0.42 10.04 -18.66
CA ALA A 63 0.21 10.86 -19.85
C ALA A 63 0.98 10.26 -21.04
N ASP A 64 0.47 10.49 -22.25
CA ASP A 64 1.10 9.99 -23.48
C ASP A 64 2.38 10.76 -23.83
N ALA A 65 2.55 11.95 -23.28
CA ALA A 65 3.74 12.79 -23.47
C ALA A 65 4.03 13.63 -22.23
N TYR A 66 5.32 13.86 -21.99
CA TYR A 66 5.86 14.69 -20.92
C TYR A 66 6.71 15.81 -21.51
N GLN A 67 6.64 17.00 -20.93
CA GLN A 67 7.29 18.19 -21.44
C GLN A 67 8.20 18.82 -20.38
N THR A 68 9.14 19.66 -20.84
CA THR A 68 9.92 20.51 -19.94
C THR A 68 9.01 21.35 -19.06
N GLY A 69 9.26 21.32 -17.75
CA GLY A 69 8.46 21.97 -16.73
C GLY A 69 7.51 21.02 -15.98
N ASP A 70 7.19 19.85 -16.53
CA ASP A 70 6.35 18.86 -15.85
C ASP A 70 7.07 18.31 -14.60
N ILE A 71 6.34 18.19 -13.49
CA ILE A 71 6.79 17.43 -12.32
C ILE A 71 6.35 15.99 -12.51
N VAL A 72 7.31 15.07 -12.56
CA VAL A 72 7.07 13.67 -12.87
C VAL A 72 7.59 12.76 -11.77
N THR A 73 6.94 11.61 -11.59
CA THR A 73 7.52 10.52 -10.82
C THR A 73 8.04 9.48 -11.79
N TYR A 74 9.30 9.12 -11.66
CA TYR A 74 9.94 8.07 -12.45
C TYR A 74 10.54 7.01 -11.52
N GLN A 75 10.78 5.84 -12.08
CA GLN A 75 11.53 4.79 -11.41
C GLN A 75 12.98 4.86 -11.84
N ASP A 76 13.88 5.08 -10.88
CA ASP A 76 15.30 4.89 -11.11
C ASP A 76 15.57 3.39 -11.16
N THR A 77 16.02 2.90 -12.32
CA THR A 77 16.26 1.47 -12.55
C THR A 77 17.57 0.97 -11.92
N GLU A 78 18.51 1.87 -11.62
CA GLU A 78 19.78 1.55 -10.97
C GLU A 78 19.59 1.35 -9.45
N THR A 79 18.79 2.21 -8.82
CA THR A 79 18.52 2.14 -7.37
C THR A 79 17.22 1.39 -7.03
N GLY A 80 16.32 1.22 -8.01
CA GLY A 80 14.99 0.65 -7.82
C GLY A 80 14.03 1.56 -7.05
N THR A 81 14.39 2.83 -6.86
CA THR A 81 13.61 3.81 -6.08
C THR A 81 12.69 4.65 -6.97
N TYR A 82 11.63 5.19 -6.37
CA TYR A 82 10.73 6.12 -7.06
C TYR A 82 11.06 7.54 -6.65
N VAL A 83 11.39 8.37 -7.64
CA VAL A 83 11.83 9.75 -7.44
C VAL A 83 10.84 10.70 -8.13
N ILE A 84 10.49 11.79 -7.45
CA ILE A 84 9.60 12.83 -7.96
C ILE A 84 10.37 14.12 -8.18
N HIS A 85 10.59 14.54 -9.43
CA HIS A 85 11.37 15.73 -9.77
C HIS A 85 10.82 16.42 -11.03
N ARG A 86 11.29 17.64 -11.32
CA ARG A 86 10.86 18.43 -12.48
C ARG A 86 11.74 18.15 -13.69
N ILE A 87 11.13 17.96 -14.85
CA ILE A 87 11.84 17.90 -16.13
C ILE A 87 12.37 19.31 -16.45
N VAL A 88 13.69 19.47 -16.48
CA VAL A 88 14.34 20.74 -16.85
C VAL A 88 14.70 20.79 -18.32
N GLN A 89 14.92 19.65 -18.97
CA GLN A 89 15.25 19.58 -20.38
C GLN A 89 14.88 18.19 -20.95
N SER A 90 14.46 18.16 -22.22
CA SER A 90 14.30 16.92 -22.98
C SER A 90 15.49 16.76 -23.93
N MET A 91 16.11 15.58 -23.96
CA MET A 91 17.23 15.23 -24.83
C MET A 91 16.93 13.91 -25.53
N GLU A 92 16.78 13.89 -26.86
CA GLU A 92 16.63 12.71 -27.73
C GLU A 92 16.31 11.36 -27.04
N GLY A 93 15.10 11.25 -26.47
CA GLY A 93 14.61 10.01 -25.83
C GLY A 93 14.83 9.87 -24.32
N ARG A 94 15.40 10.88 -23.66
CA ARG A 94 15.60 10.97 -22.20
C ARG A 94 15.23 12.35 -21.67
N PHE A 95 15.08 12.45 -20.35
CA PHE A 95 14.80 13.69 -19.65
C PHE A 95 15.89 14.01 -18.64
N LEU A 96 16.34 15.27 -18.62
CA LEU A 96 17.07 15.80 -17.47
C LEU A 96 16.04 16.23 -16.44
N VAL A 97 16.19 15.70 -15.24
CA VAL A 97 15.30 15.94 -14.11
C VAL A 97 16.07 16.56 -12.95
N LYS A 98 15.39 17.40 -12.18
CA LYS A 98 15.98 18.14 -11.07
C LYS A 98 14.92 18.38 -10.00
N GLY A 99 15.29 18.16 -8.74
CA GLY A 99 14.49 18.62 -7.61
C GLY A 99 14.44 20.15 -7.55
N ASP A 100 13.26 20.71 -7.31
CA ASP A 100 13.06 22.17 -7.25
C ASP A 100 13.97 22.84 -6.19
N ASN A 101 14.27 22.14 -5.09
CA ASN A 101 15.15 22.59 -4.01
C ASN A 101 16.61 22.15 -4.17
N ASN A 102 16.94 21.35 -5.18
CA ASN A 102 18.31 20.85 -5.37
C ASN A 102 19.16 21.91 -6.10
N ALA A 103 20.46 22.02 -5.79
CA ALA A 103 21.38 22.90 -6.51
C ALA A 103 21.95 22.28 -7.79
N TRP A 104 21.85 20.95 -7.94
CA TRP A 104 22.35 20.16 -9.06
C TRP A 104 21.21 19.52 -9.86
N VAL A 105 21.54 19.04 -11.07
CA VAL A 105 20.66 18.17 -11.88
C VAL A 105 20.95 16.73 -11.51
N ASP A 106 19.94 15.86 -11.55
CA ASP A 106 20.14 14.46 -11.23
C ASP A 106 21.04 13.78 -12.27
N ALA A 107 21.88 12.86 -11.80
CA ALA A 107 22.76 12.08 -12.67
C ALA A 107 21.95 11.10 -13.56
N TYR A 108 20.86 10.55 -13.01
CA TYR A 108 19.99 9.63 -13.73
C TYR A 108 19.06 10.37 -14.69
N GLN A 109 18.97 9.89 -15.92
CA GLN A 109 18.18 10.51 -17.00
C GLN A 109 17.08 9.55 -17.46
N PRO A 110 15.85 9.64 -16.91
CA PRO A 110 14.81 8.67 -17.20
C PRO A 110 14.35 8.72 -18.65
N THR A 111 14.00 7.56 -19.20
CA THR A 111 13.28 7.44 -20.47
C THR A 111 11.78 7.69 -20.29
N PRO A 112 11.01 7.94 -21.36
CA PRO A 112 9.55 8.05 -21.27
C PRO A 112 8.87 6.83 -20.66
N GLU A 113 9.40 5.62 -20.87
CA GLU A 113 8.83 4.38 -20.31
C GLU A 113 9.06 4.25 -18.80
N GLU A 114 10.11 4.87 -18.28
CA GLU A 114 10.45 4.87 -16.85
C GLU A 114 9.66 5.91 -16.04
N ILE A 115 8.96 6.83 -16.72
CA ILE A 115 8.06 7.80 -16.09
C ILE A 115 6.72 7.13 -15.80
N ILE A 116 6.37 7.06 -14.52
CA ILE A 116 5.08 6.55 -14.05
C ILE A 116 3.94 7.50 -14.45
N GLY A 117 4.22 8.81 -14.42
CA GLY A 117 3.24 9.84 -14.74
C GLY A 117 3.68 11.22 -14.27
N LYS A 118 2.82 12.21 -14.50
CA LYS A 118 3.00 13.58 -14.04
C LYS A 118 2.10 13.94 -12.88
N ALA A 119 2.56 14.84 -12.02
CA ALA A 119 1.77 15.36 -10.90
C ALA A 119 0.49 16.01 -11.42
N TRP A 120 -0.64 15.56 -10.89
CA TRP A 120 -1.96 16.06 -11.27
C TRP A 120 -2.64 16.82 -10.13
N LEU A 121 -2.66 16.22 -8.94
CA LEU A 121 -3.25 16.80 -7.73
C LEU A 121 -2.32 16.51 -6.55
N TYR A 122 -2.29 17.38 -5.56
CA TYR A 122 -1.64 17.09 -4.29
C TYR A 122 -2.52 17.50 -3.11
N VAL A 123 -2.39 16.78 -2.01
CA VAL A 123 -3.12 17.05 -0.77
C VAL A 123 -2.10 17.20 0.35
N PRO A 124 -1.95 18.42 0.92
CA PRO A 124 -1.01 18.67 2.00
C PRO A 124 -1.23 17.72 3.19
N GLN A 125 -0.15 17.18 3.75
CA GLN A 125 -0.12 16.30 4.93
C GLN A 125 -0.93 14.99 4.85
N ALA A 126 -1.58 14.70 3.71
CA ALA A 126 -2.40 13.50 3.56
C ALA A 126 -1.59 12.21 3.47
N GLY A 127 -0.28 12.29 3.19
CA GLY A 127 0.63 11.15 3.21
C GLY A 127 0.62 10.45 4.58
N LYS A 128 0.61 11.23 5.67
CA LYS A 128 0.54 10.71 7.05
C LYS A 128 -0.75 9.93 7.33
N ILE A 129 -1.88 10.38 6.76
CA ILE A 129 -3.17 9.69 6.90
C ILE A 129 -3.15 8.36 6.15
N VAL A 130 -2.58 8.35 4.94
CA VAL A 130 -2.42 7.13 4.14
C VAL A 130 -1.48 6.15 4.85
N GLU A 131 -0.38 6.64 5.42
CA GLU A 131 0.55 5.82 6.21
C GLU A 131 -0.13 5.22 7.43
N TRP A 132 -0.91 6.02 8.16
CA TRP A 132 -1.70 5.57 9.30
C TRP A 132 -2.70 4.48 8.90
N MET A 133 -3.39 4.63 7.76
CA MET A 133 -4.34 3.65 7.23
C MET A 133 -3.68 2.37 6.69
N ARG A 134 -2.40 2.39 6.31
CA ARG A 134 -1.68 1.18 5.85
C ARG A 134 -1.50 0.15 6.97
N THR A 135 -1.58 0.58 8.24
CA THR A 135 -1.59 -0.34 9.38
C THR A 135 -2.93 -1.10 9.42
N PRO A 136 -2.93 -2.45 9.30
CA PRO A 136 -4.17 -3.24 9.19
C PRO A 136 -5.18 -3.01 10.33
N LEU A 137 -4.68 -2.73 11.54
CA LEU A 137 -5.51 -2.42 12.70
C LEU A 137 -6.33 -1.14 12.50
N HIS A 138 -5.70 -0.06 12.01
CA HIS A 138 -6.37 1.23 11.81
C HIS A 138 -7.43 1.13 10.71
N ALA A 139 -7.09 0.46 9.59
CA ALA A 139 -8.04 0.18 8.54
C ALA A 139 -9.25 -0.63 9.05
N ALA A 140 -9.01 -1.66 9.88
CA ALA A 140 -10.06 -2.47 10.47
C ALA A 140 -10.97 -1.66 11.42
N LEU A 141 -10.40 -0.77 12.25
CA LEU A 141 -11.17 0.10 13.15
C LEU A 141 -12.04 1.08 12.39
N VAL A 142 -11.50 1.78 11.38
CA VAL A 142 -12.26 2.74 10.57
C VAL A 142 -13.38 2.03 9.80
N THR A 143 -13.07 0.90 9.16
CA THR A 143 -14.07 0.12 8.42
C THR A 143 -15.13 -0.45 9.36
N GLY A 144 -14.73 -0.93 10.54
CA GLY A 144 -15.63 -1.41 11.58
C GLY A 144 -16.54 -0.31 12.12
N LEU A 145 -16.02 0.90 12.34
CA LEU A 145 -16.81 2.07 12.76
C LEU A 145 -17.83 2.46 11.69
N LEU A 146 -17.40 2.61 10.44
CA LEU A 146 -18.30 2.95 9.32
C LEU A 146 -19.36 1.87 9.11
N GLY A 147 -18.97 0.60 9.16
CA GLY A 147 -19.88 -0.54 9.11
C GLY A 147 -20.85 -0.55 10.30
N GLY A 148 -20.37 -0.23 11.50
CA GLY A 148 -21.18 -0.12 12.71
C GLY A 148 -22.20 1.01 12.65
N VAL A 149 -21.81 2.20 12.16
CA VAL A 149 -22.71 3.34 11.95
C VAL A 149 -23.76 3.02 10.88
N PHE A 150 -23.35 2.40 9.77
CA PHE A 150 -24.28 1.95 8.73
C PHE A 150 -25.27 0.91 9.27
N MET A 151 -24.78 -0.08 10.04
CA MET A 151 -25.63 -1.08 10.69
C MET A 151 -26.56 -0.47 11.72
N LEU A 152 -26.13 0.55 12.47
CA LEU A 152 -26.98 1.29 13.40
C LEU A 152 -28.09 2.04 12.67
N ASP A 153 -27.82 2.69 11.53
CA ASP A 153 -28.86 3.37 10.74
C ASP A 153 -29.86 2.36 10.14
N VAL A 154 -29.37 1.24 9.61
CA VAL A 154 -30.21 0.13 9.14
C VAL A 154 -31.05 -0.45 10.28
N ALA A 155 -30.47 -0.66 11.47
CA ALA A 155 -31.17 -1.17 12.64
C ALA A 155 -32.21 -0.18 13.20
N VAL A 156 -31.91 1.12 13.19
CA VAL A 156 -32.82 2.20 13.61
C VAL A 156 -33.97 2.35 12.61
N GLN A 157 -33.72 2.24 11.30
CA GLN A 157 -34.76 2.25 10.27
C GLN A 157 -35.63 0.97 10.33
N ALA A 158 -35.03 -0.19 10.57
CA ALA A 158 -35.75 -1.44 10.82
C ALA A 158 -36.61 -1.38 12.09
N SER A 159 -36.11 -0.74 13.16
CA SER A 159 -36.83 -0.50 14.41
C SER A 159 -38.01 0.47 14.23
N LYS A 160 -37.85 1.54 13.45
CA LYS A 160 -38.94 2.47 13.11
C LYS A 160 -40.05 1.81 12.28
N ASN A 161 -39.72 0.84 11.42
CA ASN A 161 -40.72 0.03 10.69
C ASN A 161 -41.37 -1.08 11.56
N LYS A 162 -40.72 -1.52 12.64
CA LYS A 162 -41.28 -2.53 13.58
C LYS A 162 -42.43 -2.02 14.45
N LYS A 163 -42.60 -0.70 14.63
CA LYS A 163 -43.78 -0.16 15.34
C LYS A 163 -45.11 -0.25 14.58
N LYS A 164 -45.14 -0.75 13.32
CA LYS A 164 -46.38 -0.93 12.55
C LYS A 164 -46.67 -2.35 12.00
N LYS A 165 -45.86 -3.37 12.29
CA LYS A 165 -46.19 -4.76 11.92
C LYS A 165 -45.77 -5.74 13.01
N LYS A 166 -46.65 -5.93 14.01
CA LYS A 166 -46.76 -7.20 14.71
C LYS A 166 -47.73 -8.07 13.92
N ALA A 167 -47.19 -8.91 13.04
CA ALA A 167 -47.86 -10.12 12.58
C ALA A 167 -46.76 -11.18 12.44
N ASN A 168 -46.86 -12.20 13.26
CA ASN A 168 -45.95 -13.35 13.27
C ASN A 168 -46.08 -14.11 11.94
N PHE A 169 -44.98 -14.35 11.24
CA PHE A 169 -44.91 -15.45 10.27
C PHE A 169 -43.50 -16.03 10.25
N ALA A 170 -43.36 -17.23 10.83
CA ALA A 170 -42.12 -17.83 11.30
C ALA A 170 -41.51 -18.89 10.33
N TRP A 171 -41.60 -18.69 9.02
CA TRP A 171 -40.97 -19.60 8.03
C TRP A 171 -39.92 -18.94 7.12
N GLY A 172 -39.84 -17.60 7.04
CA GLY A 172 -38.91 -16.88 6.14
C GLY A 172 -37.56 -16.48 6.73
N GLY A 173 -37.47 -16.26 8.06
CA GLY A 173 -36.30 -15.62 8.66
C GLY A 173 -35.01 -16.44 8.59
N TRP A 174 -35.07 -17.76 8.81
CA TRP A 174 -33.87 -18.61 8.77
C TRP A 174 -33.38 -18.85 7.34
N PHE A 175 -34.28 -18.84 6.35
CA PHE A 175 -33.95 -19.00 4.94
C PHE A 175 -33.28 -17.73 4.39
N GLU A 176 -33.87 -16.56 4.66
CA GLU A 176 -33.26 -15.27 4.31
C GLU A 176 -31.89 -15.13 4.98
N ALA A 177 -31.78 -15.51 6.26
CA ALA A 177 -30.50 -15.54 6.95
C ALA A 177 -29.50 -16.52 6.31
N ALA A 178 -29.90 -17.74 5.96
CA ALA A 178 -29.04 -18.74 5.31
C ALA A 178 -28.58 -18.31 3.92
N LEU A 179 -29.45 -17.67 3.14
CA LEU A 179 -29.12 -17.17 1.81
C LEU A 179 -28.18 -15.97 1.87
N LEU A 180 -28.40 -15.06 2.84
CA LEU A 180 -27.49 -13.95 3.10
C LEU A 180 -26.13 -14.42 3.60
N THR A 181 -26.06 -15.40 4.51
CA THR A 181 -24.78 -15.93 5.00
C THR A 181 -24.01 -16.64 3.89
N LEU A 182 -24.66 -17.49 3.09
CA LEU A 182 -24.04 -18.12 1.93
C LEU A 182 -23.60 -17.10 0.89
N GLY A 183 -24.38 -16.04 0.64
CA GLY A 183 -24.01 -14.95 -0.27
C GLY A 183 -22.78 -14.18 0.20
N ILE A 184 -22.70 -13.84 1.50
CA ILE A 184 -21.53 -13.18 2.08
C ILE A 184 -20.30 -14.10 2.00
N LEU A 185 -20.44 -15.38 2.33
CA LEU A 185 -19.35 -16.35 2.22
C LEU A 185 -18.87 -16.53 0.77
N ALA A 186 -19.78 -16.55 -0.21
CA ALA A 186 -19.42 -16.59 -1.64
C ALA A 186 -18.53 -15.42 -2.01
N VAL A 187 -18.93 -14.20 -1.63
CA VAL A 187 -18.15 -12.98 -1.93
C VAL A 187 -16.80 -13.01 -1.23
N LEU A 188 -16.73 -13.43 0.04
CA LEU A 188 -15.48 -13.54 0.79
C LEU A 188 -14.50 -14.53 0.14
N PHE A 189 -14.96 -15.74 -0.22
CA PHE A 189 -14.11 -16.74 -0.89
C PHE A 189 -13.73 -16.32 -2.31
N LEU A 190 -14.60 -15.60 -3.02
CA LEU A 190 -14.30 -15.02 -4.33
C LEU A 190 -13.21 -13.96 -4.24
N ILE A 191 -13.31 -13.02 -3.28
CA ILE A 191 -12.26 -12.01 -3.03
C ILE A 191 -10.95 -12.68 -2.66
N LEU A 192 -10.96 -13.66 -1.76
CA LEU A 192 -9.78 -14.43 -1.38
C LEU A 192 -9.15 -15.13 -2.60
N GLY A 193 -9.99 -15.72 -3.45
CA GLY A 193 -9.58 -16.35 -4.71
C GLY A 193 -8.91 -15.34 -5.65
N ILE A 194 -9.55 -14.20 -5.92
CA ILE A 194 -8.99 -13.15 -6.77
C ILE A 194 -7.61 -12.71 -6.25
N ILE A 195 -7.49 -12.41 -4.96
CA ILE A 195 -6.20 -12.00 -4.36
C ILE A 195 -5.15 -13.12 -4.49
N ALA A 196 -5.51 -14.38 -4.26
CA ALA A 196 -4.59 -15.51 -4.31
C ALA A 196 -4.17 -15.90 -5.75
N PHE A 197 -5.01 -15.64 -6.75
CA PHE A 197 -4.72 -15.95 -8.16
C PHE A 197 -3.98 -14.82 -8.89
N ILE A 198 -4.16 -13.56 -8.48
CA ILE A 198 -3.37 -12.43 -9.00
C ILE A 198 -1.89 -12.53 -8.56
N ARG A 199 -1.60 -13.18 -7.44
CA ARG A 199 -0.23 -13.35 -6.93
C ARG A 199 0.41 -14.65 -7.42
N PRO A 200 1.71 -14.65 -7.76
CA PRO A 200 2.43 -15.88 -8.10
C PRO A 200 2.60 -16.77 -6.86
N VAL A 201 2.64 -18.08 -7.08
CA VAL A 201 2.82 -19.07 -6.00
C VAL A 201 4.22 -19.01 -5.40
N LEU A 202 5.20 -18.67 -6.23
CA LEU A 202 6.60 -18.50 -5.86
C LEU A 202 6.98 -17.03 -5.96
N ARG A 203 7.87 -16.58 -5.10
CA ARG A 203 8.56 -15.29 -5.20
C ARG A 203 10.07 -15.51 -5.14
N THR A 204 10.85 -14.57 -5.62
CA THR A 204 12.29 -14.57 -5.39
C THR A 204 12.54 -14.48 -3.88
N ALA A 205 13.55 -15.20 -3.41
CA ALA A 205 14.00 -15.13 -2.04
C ALA A 205 14.45 -13.70 -1.69
N GLU A 206 14.49 -13.42 -0.39
CA GLU A 206 15.01 -12.14 0.09
C GLU A 206 16.48 -12.00 -0.33
N ARG A 207 16.84 -10.78 -0.73
CA ARG A 207 18.21 -10.44 -1.15
C ARG A 207 19.17 -10.75 0.01
N ILE A 208 20.37 -11.21 -0.33
CA ILE A 208 21.38 -11.58 0.66
C ILE A 208 22.06 -10.28 1.13
N PRO A 209 21.91 -9.86 2.40
CA PRO A 209 22.48 -8.62 2.89
C PRO A 209 23.97 -8.78 3.20
N TYR A 210 24.71 -7.69 3.11
CA TYR A 210 26.09 -7.57 3.59
C TYR A 210 26.35 -6.15 4.11
N THR A 211 27.37 -5.99 4.93
CA THR A 211 27.77 -4.70 5.52
C THR A 211 29.26 -4.50 5.35
N GLN A 212 29.64 -3.29 4.95
CA GLN A 212 31.03 -2.83 4.88
C GLN A 212 31.25 -1.78 5.97
N THR A 213 32.31 -1.96 6.75
CA THR A 213 32.69 -1.03 7.81
C THR A 213 34.13 -0.59 7.60
N GLY A 214 34.35 0.72 7.59
CA GLY A 214 35.67 1.34 7.56
C GLY A 214 35.87 2.18 8.80
N VAL A 215 37.00 1.99 9.48
CA VAL A 215 37.38 2.77 10.66
C VAL A 215 38.75 3.40 10.42
N PHE A 216 38.78 4.73 10.38
CA PHE A 216 40.01 5.49 10.37
C PHE A 216 40.55 5.66 11.80
N SER A 217 41.86 5.63 11.92
CA SER A 217 42.57 6.17 13.08
C SER A 217 43.82 6.90 12.58
N TYR A 218 44.26 7.89 13.33
CA TYR A 218 45.47 8.62 13.05
C TYR A 218 46.26 8.92 14.31
N THR A 219 47.57 9.08 14.12
CA THR A 219 48.52 9.49 15.15
C THR A 219 49.57 10.43 14.55
N ALA A 220 50.10 11.33 15.37
CA ALA A 220 51.23 12.18 15.00
C ALA A 220 52.12 12.47 16.20
N ALA A 221 53.33 13.02 15.98
CA ALA A 221 54.19 13.44 17.08
C ALA A 221 53.52 14.60 17.85
N GLY A 222 53.45 14.48 19.17
CA GLY A 222 52.91 15.48 20.07
C GLY A 222 54.02 16.16 20.89
N ALA A 223 53.67 17.22 21.61
CA ALA A 223 54.54 17.85 22.59
C ALA A 223 53.86 17.81 23.97
N SER A 224 54.58 17.30 24.97
CA SER A 224 54.12 17.31 26.36
C SER A 224 53.86 18.75 26.81
N GLY A 225 52.65 19.02 27.30
CA GLY A 225 52.17 20.34 27.69
C GLY A 225 51.20 20.99 26.70
N ILE A 226 51.08 20.47 25.46
CA ILE A 226 50.00 20.83 24.52
C ILE A 226 48.94 19.73 24.48
N TYR A 227 49.38 18.46 24.45
CA TYR A 227 48.49 17.30 24.48
C TYR A 227 48.67 16.54 25.80
N ASP A 228 47.66 15.73 26.16
CA ASP A 228 47.69 14.86 27.34
C ASP A 228 48.71 13.72 27.22
N THR A 229 49.15 13.40 25.99
CA THR A 229 50.18 12.41 25.71
C THR A 229 51.30 13.00 24.84
N ASP A 230 52.43 12.30 24.72
CA ASP A 230 53.53 12.69 23.83
C ASP A 230 53.21 12.48 22.32
N SER A 231 51.94 12.19 22.00
CA SER A 231 51.43 11.96 20.66
C SER A 231 50.06 12.58 20.46
N VAL A 232 49.79 13.01 19.23
CA VAL A 232 48.43 13.36 18.79
C VAL A 232 47.68 12.06 18.54
N GLN A 233 46.44 11.97 19.04
CA GLN A 233 45.54 10.83 18.85
C GLN A 233 44.34 11.21 17.98
N SER A 234 43.56 10.20 17.58
CA SER A 234 42.38 10.43 16.74
C SER A 234 41.34 11.28 17.46
N GLY A 235 40.88 12.35 16.83
CA GLY A 235 40.02 13.39 17.41
C GLY A 235 40.78 14.65 17.84
N ASP A 236 42.07 14.56 18.13
CA ASP A 236 42.87 15.73 18.52
C ASP A 236 43.14 16.64 17.30
N PRO A 237 43.17 17.98 17.49
CA PRO A 237 43.65 18.91 16.47
C PRO A 237 45.16 18.70 16.24
N ILE A 238 45.62 18.91 15.02
CA ILE A 238 47.03 18.73 14.62
C ILE A 238 47.62 20.09 14.27
N PHE A 239 48.57 20.56 15.09
CA PHE A 239 49.29 21.81 14.84
C PHE A 239 50.57 21.57 13.99
N THR A 240 50.62 22.12 12.78
CA THR A 240 51.71 21.89 11.82
C THR A 240 53.05 22.47 12.25
N LYS A 241 53.06 23.44 13.17
CA LYS A 241 54.29 23.91 13.83
C LYS A 241 54.97 22.86 14.71
N LEU A 242 54.23 21.84 15.17
CA LEU A 242 54.75 20.76 16.01
C LEU A 242 55.08 19.52 15.18
N THR A 243 54.22 19.16 14.23
CA THR A 243 54.39 17.97 13.39
C THR A 243 53.85 18.19 11.99
N CYS A 244 54.65 17.87 10.98
CA CYS A 244 54.19 17.80 9.58
C CYS A 244 53.65 16.42 9.22
N ASN A 245 53.99 15.38 9.99
CA ASN A 245 53.73 14.00 9.59
C ASN A 245 52.53 13.41 10.34
N LEU A 246 51.54 12.94 9.60
CA LEU A 246 50.35 12.27 10.11
C LEU A 246 50.37 10.80 9.68
N ASN A 247 50.44 9.88 10.65
CA ASN A 247 50.32 8.45 10.39
C ASN A 247 48.85 8.06 10.44
N LEU A 248 48.27 7.74 9.29
CA LEU A 248 46.90 7.28 9.14
C LEU A 248 46.86 5.75 9.10
N SER A 249 45.89 5.14 9.74
CA SER A 249 45.53 3.73 9.63
C SER A 249 44.05 3.59 9.28
N PHE A 250 43.72 2.56 8.52
CA PHE A 250 42.35 2.25 8.12
C PHE A 250 42.09 0.76 8.31
N ASN A 251 41.09 0.44 9.12
CA ASN A 251 40.62 -0.92 9.32
C ASN A 251 39.34 -1.14 8.52
N TYR A 252 39.33 -2.16 7.68
CA TYR A 252 38.19 -2.54 6.88
C TYR A 252 37.64 -3.90 7.29
N THR A 253 36.32 -4.00 7.40
CA THR A 253 35.60 -5.25 7.65
C THR A 253 34.42 -5.38 6.69
N LEU A 254 34.35 -6.52 6.00
CA LEU A 254 33.17 -6.99 5.28
C LEU A 254 32.47 -8.08 6.10
N GLU A 255 31.18 -7.88 6.38
CA GLU A 255 30.33 -8.83 7.08
C GLU A 255 29.20 -9.34 6.17
N GLY A 256 28.96 -10.64 6.17
CA GLY A 256 27.96 -11.30 5.33
C GLY A 256 27.94 -12.81 5.56
N ASN A 257 26.84 -13.46 5.19
CA ASN A 257 26.71 -14.91 5.36
C ASN A 257 27.50 -15.67 4.29
N GLN A 258 28.44 -16.53 4.71
CA GLN A 258 29.26 -17.39 3.83
C GLN A 258 30.01 -16.59 2.75
N ILE A 259 30.95 -15.74 3.19
CA ILE A 259 31.86 -15.03 2.29
C ILE A 259 32.95 -15.99 1.84
N GLU A 260 33.15 -16.11 0.54
CA GLU A 260 34.15 -16.99 -0.09
C GLU A 260 34.88 -16.27 -1.23
N ALA A 261 36.09 -16.74 -1.55
CA ALA A 261 36.90 -16.23 -2.67
C ALA A 261 37.07 -14.70 -2.69
N LEU A 262 37.25 -14.09 -1.51
CA LEU A 262 37.42 -12.65 -1.38
C LEU A 262 38.74 -12.21 -2.01
N ALA A 263 38.67 -11.24 -2.91
CA ALA A 263 39.81 -10.55 -3.49
C ALA A 263 39.46 -9.09 -3.71
N GLY A 264 40.31 -8.19 -3.27
CA GLY A 264 40.04 -6.76 -3.39
C GLY A 264 41.31 -5.96 -3.50
N SER A 265 41.12 -4.66 -3.67
CA SER A 265 42.18 -3.69 -3.68
C SER A 265 41.78 -2.46 -2.87
N GLN A 266 42.78 -1.78 -2.33
CA GLN A 266 42.60 -0.56 -1.57
C GLN A 266 43.58 0.50 -2.05
N GLN A 267 43.11 1.75 -2.10
CA GLN A 267 43.95 2.89 -2.43
C GLN A 267 43.56 4.08 -1.55
N PHE A 268 44.57 4.73 -0.96
CA PHE A 268 44.41 6.02 -0.32
C PHE A 268 44.70 7.14 -1.32
N TYR A 269 43.83 8.15 -1.32
CA TYR A 269 44.11 9.45 -1.92
C TYR A 269 43.48 10.54 -1.07
N ALA A 270 44.04 11.75 -1.16
CA ALA A 270 43.50 12.91 -0.50
C ALA A 270 42.93 13.89 -1.53
N LEU A 271 41.87 14.61 -1.16
CA LEU A 271 41.37 15.77 -1.88
C LEU A 271 41.57 17.00 -1.00
N VAL A 272 42.30 17.98 -1.51
CA VAL A 272 42.40 19.31 -0.90
C VAL A 272 41.41 20.20 -1.61
N LYS A 273 40.46 20.79 -0.89
CA LYS A 273 39.38 21.59 -1.50
C LYS A 273 39.18 22.94 -0.82
N ASP A 274 38.66 23.86 -1.60
CA ASP A 274 38.03 25.09 -1.14
C ASP A 274 36.56 25.09 -1.56
N GLU A 275 35.65 25.03 -0.60
CA GLU A 275 34.21 24.97 -0.85
C GLU A 275 33.66 26.25 -1.49
N GLN A 276 34.29 27.40 -1.23
CA GLN A 276 33.78 28.69 -1.73
C GLN A 276 34.09 28.89 -3.22
N SER A 277 35.32 28.59 -3.65
CA SER A 277 35.69 28.68 -5.08
C SER A 277 35.35 27.43 -5.88
N GLY A 278 35.11 26.30 -5.22
CA GLY A 278 35.03 24.98 -5.86
C GLY A 278 36.38 24.46 -6.35
N TRP A 279 37.50 25.10 -5.97
CA TRP A 279 38.83 24.59 -6.28
C TRP A 279 39.10 23.28 -5.55
N GLN A 280 39.71 22.33 -6.25
CA GLN A 280 40.11 21.05 -5.67
C GLN A 280 41.38 20.48 -6.31
N ARG A 281 42.15 19.73 -5.52
CA ARG A 281 43.33 18.97 -5.97
C ARG A 281 43.35 17.59 -5.36
N THR A 282 43.56 16.58 -6.19
CA THR A 282 43.74 15.20 -5.74
C THR A 282 45.23 14.90 -5.55
N LEU A 283 45.57 14.31 -4.40
CA LEU A 283 46.90 13.87 -4.03
C LEU A 283 46.88 12.34 -3.83
N PRO A 284 47.50 11.54 -4.71
CA PRO A 284 47.62 10.10 -4.47
C PRO A 284 48.53 9.86 -3.26
N LEU A 285 48.05 9.11 -2.26
CA LEU A 285 48.82 8.82 -1.05
C LEU A 285 49.51 7.45 -1.15
N THR A 286 48.81 6.45 -1.68
CA THR A 286 49.36 5.12 -1.91
C THR A 286 49.06 4.62 -3.33
N ALA A 287 49.88 3.67 -3.79
CA ALA A 287 49.50 2.81 -4.90
C ALA A 287 48.38 1.86 -4.47
N GLU A 288 47.73 1.24 -5.45
CA GLU A 288 46.69 0.24 -5.21
C GLU A 288 47.30 -1.03 -4.57
N THR A 289 46.84 -1.38 -3.36
CA THR A 289 47.30 -2.55 -2.60
C THR A 289 46.23 -3.63 -2.59
N ALA A 290 46.58 -4.83 -3.05
CA ALA A 290 45.66 -5.97 -3.05
C ALA A 290 45.51 -6.60 -1.66
N PHE A 291 44.33 -7.15 -1.37
CA PHE A 291 44.06 -7.98 -0.20
C PHE A 291 43.17 -9.17 -0.59
N SER A 292 43.24 -10.24 0.19
CA SER A 292 42.47 -11.48 -0.03
C SER A 292 41.63 -11.92 1.16
N GLU A 293 41.68 -11.18 2.26
CA GLU A 293 41.01 -11.52 3.52
C GLU A 293 40.33 -10.28 4.13
N SER A 294 39.32 -10.52 4.96
CA SER A 294 38.63 -9.50 5.76
C SER A 294 38.46 -10.04 7.18
N PRO A 295 38.80 -9.26 8.23
CA PRO A 295 39.21 -7.86 8.17
C PRO A 295 40.63 -7.65 7.63
N PHE A 296 40.91 -6.47 7.07
CA PHE A 296 42.28 -6.05 6.75
C PHE A 296 42.56 -4.65 7.30
N SER A 297 43.84 -4.34 7.49
CA SER A 297 44.30 -3.04 7.96
C SER A 297 45.43 -2.55 7.08
N ASN A 298 45.41 -1.28 6.70
CA ASN A 298 46.49 -0.63 5.98
C ASN A 298 46.79 0.75 6.58
N SER A 299 48.04 1.20 6.46
CA SER A 299 48.49 2.49 6.98
C SER A 299 49.28 3.27 5.94
N THR A 300 49.26 4.60 6.08
CA THR A 300 50.01 5.52 5.23
C THR A 300 50.43 6.74 6.04
N SER A 301 51.48 7.43 5.56
CA SER A 301 51.95 8.69 6.12
C SER A 301 51.52 9.85 5.23
N ILE A 302 51.11 10.96 5.81
CA ILE A 302 50.68 12.17 5.10
C ILE A 302 51.53 13.34 5.58
N ASP A 303 52.12 14.08 4.63
CA ASP A 303 52.84 15.31 4.89
C ASP A 303 51.87 16.50 4.83
N LEU A 304 51.44 16.97 5.99
CA LEU A 304 50.52 18.11 6.14
C LEU A 304 51.15 19.43 5.70
N CYS A 305 52.47 19.57 5.84
CA CYS A 305 53.19 20.77 5.41
C CYS A 305 53.25 20.85 3.87
N GLN A 306 53.28 19.70 3.18
CA GLN A 306 53.10 19.66 1.73
C GLN A 306 51.68 20.10 1.30
N VAL A 307 50.66 19.74 2.07
CA VAL A 307 49.26 20.17 1.84
C VAL A 307 49.13 21.69 2.00
N GLU A 308 49.68 22.26 3.07
CA GLU A 308 49.72 23.72 3.27
C GLU A 308 50.48 24.43 2.14
N ALA A 309 51.63 23.90 1.73
CA ALA A 309 52.43 24.46 0.64
C ALA A 309 51.68 24.45 -0.70
N LEU A 310 50.86 23.43 -0.95
CA LEU A 310 50.01 23.36 -2.15
C LEU A 310 48.99 24.50 -2.17
N VAL A 311 48.31 24.73 -1.05
CA VAL A 311 47.34 25.82 -0.90
C VAL A 311 48.02 27.18 -1.03
N ALA A 312 49.14 27.38 -0.34
CA ALA A 312 49.91 28.63 -0.41
C ALA A 312 50.37 28.96 -1.85
N SER A 313 50.79 27.94 -2.61
CA SER A 313 51.16 28.08 -4.02
C SER A 313 49.96 28.47 -4.89
N MET A 314 48.78 27.89 -4.64
CA MET A 314 47.55 28.25 -5.33
C MET A 314 47.16 29.71 -5.05
N GLU A 315 47.16 30.12 -3.79
CA GLU A 315 46.83 31.50 -3.39
C GLU A 315 47.79 32.52 -4.04
N GLN A 316 49.09 32.21 -4.04
CA GLN A 316 50.11 33.08 -4.61
C GLN A 316 49.95 33.25 -6.12
N GLN A 317 49.61 32.18 -6.84
CA GLN A 317 49.48 32.19 -8.31
C GLN A 317 48.16 32.80 -8.78
N THR A 318 47.09 32.63 -8.02
CA THR A 318 45.75 33.08 -8.40
C THR A 318 45.41 34.46 -7.84
N GLY A 319 46.12 34.92 -6.80
CA GLY A 319 45.74 36.09 -6.02
C GLY A 319 44.43 35.89 -5.24
N PHE A 320 43.91 34.67 -5.21
CA PHE A 320 42.65 34.32 -4.58
C PHE A 320 42.89 33.95 -3.12
N ARG A 321 42.37 34.76 -2.20
CA ARG A 321 42.37 34.53 -0.75
C ARG A 321 40.99 34.86 -0.19
N LEU A 322 40.00 34.00 -0.48
CA LEU A 322 38.66 34.15 0.11
C LEU A 322 38.47 33.27 1.35
N SER A 323 39.04 32.06 1.35
CA SER A 323 38.84 31.08 2.42
C SER A 323 40.01 31.07 3.40
N ASN A 324 39.73 31.36 4.67
CA ASN A 324 40.67 31.13 5.77
C ASN A 324 40.71 29.65 6.20
N VAL A 325 39.81 28.82 5.67
CA VAL A 325 39.66 27.41 6.04
C VAL A 325 39.44 26.58 4.78
N TYR A 326 40.26 25.56 4.60
CA TYR A 326 40.23 24.58 3.52
C TYR A 326 39.80 23.22 4.08
N SER A 327 39.46 22.28 3.20
CA SER A 327 39.24 20.88 3.60
C SER A 327 40.30 19.96 3.00
N LEU A 328 40.72 18.99 3.81
CA LEU A 328 41.55 17.85 3.42
C LEU A 328 40.71 16.60 3.67
N GLU A 329 40.15 16.03 2.60
CA GLU A 329 39.40 14.79 2.66
C GLU A 329 40.33 13.63 2.32
N ILE A 330 40.48 12.68 3.24
CA ILE A 330 41.21 11.45 2.99
C ILE A 330 40.23 10.35 2.63
N VAL A 331 40.38 9.78 1.45
CA VAL A 331 39.50 8.75 0.92
C VAL A 331 40.24 7.41 0.87
N SER A 332 39.63 6.37 1.42
CA SER A 332 40.10 4.98 1.31
C SER A 332 39.20 4.23 0.33
N ARG A 333 39.56 4.18 -0.95
CA ARG A 333 38.77 3.47 -1.94
C ARG A 333 39.10 1.99 -1.90
N VAL A 334 38.13 1.20 -1.44
CA VAL A 334 38.17 -0.26 -1.37
C VAL A 334 37.32 -0.83 -2.49
N THR A 335 37.91 -1.64 -3.37
CA THR A 335 37.17 -2.46 -4.33
C THR A 335 37.17 -3.89 -3.85
N VAL A 336 36.03 -4.56 -3.94
CA VAL A 336 35.86 -5.93 -3.47
C VAL A 336 35.20 -6.76 -4.54
N ASN A 337 35.81 -7.90 -4.83
CA ASN A 337 35.24 -8.97 -5.63
C ASN A 337 35.25 -10.27 -4.81
N GLY A 338 34.22 -11.09 -4.96
CA GLY A 338 34.16 -12.37 -4.27
C GLY A 338 32.80 -13.03 -4.41
N GLN A 339 32.45 -13.88 -3.46
CA GLN A 339 31.13 -14.49 -3.39
C GLN A 339 30.55 -14.39 -1.98
N ILE A 340 29.23 -14.20 -1.90
CA ILE A 340 28.47 -14.29 -0.65
C ILE A 340 27.36 -15.31 -0.87
N SER A 341 27.31 -16.38 -0.07
CA SER A 341 26.35 -17.48 -0.23
C SER A 341 26.32 -18.05 -1.67
N GLY A 342 27.50 -18.18 -2.29
CA GLY A 342 27.69 -18.67 -3.66
C GLY A 342 27.23 -17.72 -4.78
N GLN A 343 26.85 -16.47 -4.47
CA GLN A 343 26.49 -15.45 -5.44
C GLN A 343 27.62 -14.43 -5.63
N PRO A 344 27.89 -13.96 -6.86
CA PRO A 344 28.98 -13.02 -7.11
C PRO A 344 28.74 -11.67 -6.42
N LEU A 345 29.78 -11.18 -5.76
CA LEU A 345 29.88 -9.85 -5.18
C LEU A 345 30.90 -9.03 -5.97
N SER A 346 30.50 -7.83 -6.40
CA SER A 346 31.41 -6.80 -6.88
C SER A 346 30.92 -5.46 -6.33
N THR A 347 31.72 -4.80 -5.51
CA THR A 347 31.33 -3.57 -4.81
C THR A 347 32.50 -2.63 -4.62
N VAL A 348 32.20 -1.34 -4.48
CA VAL A 348 33.16 -0.30 -4.13
C VAL A 348 32.69 0.38 -2.85
N PHE A 349 33.61 0.58 -1.92
CA PHE A 349 33.40 1.29 -0.66
C PHE A 349 34.47 2.35 -0.53
N ALA A 350 34.08 3.61 -0.39
CA ALA A 350 35.00 4.75 -0.39
C ALA A 350 34.68 5.70 0.78
N PRO A 351 34.91 5.28 2.03
CA PRO A 351 34.75 6.15 3.18
C PRO A 351 35.75 7.29 3.16
N GLU A 352 35.32 8.41 3.73
CA GLU A 352 36.05 9.67 3.73
C GLU A 352 36.28 10.11 5.19
N LEU A 353 37.50 10.58 5.48
CA LEU A 353 37.82 11.28 6.71
C LEU A 353 38.17 12.73 6.37
N THR A 354 37.30 13.66 6.77
CA THR A 354 37.45 15.08 6.45
C THR A 354 38.12 15.84 7.58
N PHE A 355 39.22 16.51 7.26
CA PHE A 355 39.82 17.53 8.10
C PHE A 355 39.47 18.91 7.56
N ARG A 356 39.12 19.85 8.44
CA ARG A 356 39.18 21.28 8.16
C ARG A 356 40.54 21.80 8.60
N PHE A 357 41.11 22.72 7.85
CA PHE A 357 42.40 23.29 8.22
C PHE A 357 42.56 24.73 7.78
N ASP A 358 43.34 25.46 8.57
CA ASP A 358 43.81 26.81 8.29
C ASP A 358 45.35 26.84 8.33
N SER A 359 45.95 28.03 8.40
CA SER A 359 47.40 28.17 8.51
C SER A 359 48.01 27.71 9.84
N LEU A 360 47.19 27.31 10.82
CA LEU A 360 47.60 26.99 12.19
C LEU A 360 47.46 25.51 12.51
N HIS A 361 46.38 24.87 12.05
CA HIS A 361 46.05 23.50 12.44
C HIS A 361 45.06 22.80 11.50
N PHE A 362 45.03 21.47 11.62
CA PHE A 362 44.05 20.58 11.02
C PHE A 362 43.16 20.00 12.14
N PHE A 363 41.86 19.88 11.93
CA PHE A 363 40.94 19.25 12.87
C PHE A 363 39.85 18.48 12.12
N VAL A 364 39.37 17.39 12.72
CA VAL A 364 38.32 16.55 12.10
C VAL A 364 37.02 17.33 12.02
N GLU A 365 36.35 17.29 10.87
CA GLU A 365 35.04 17.88 10.71
C GLU A 365 33.98 17.08 11.49
N GLU A 366 33.28 17.74 12.40
CA GLU A 366 32.13 17.15 13.09
C GLU A 366 30.90 17.18 12.18
N SER A 367 30.36 16.01 11.87
CA SER A 367 29.11 15.89 11.13
C SER A 367 27.92 15.91 12.08
N THR A 368 26.87 16.66 11.73
CA THR A 368 25.59 16.65 12.47
C THR A 368 24.75 15.39 12.21
N THR A 369 25.06 14.64 11.15
CA THR A 369 24.29 13.48 10.69
C THR A 369 24.98 12.15 10.97
N GLN A 370 26.31 12.14 11.14
CA GLN A 370 27.10 10.94 11.40
C GLN A 370 27.60 10.93 12.85
N ALA A 371 27.23 9.88 13.59
CA ALA A 371 27.54 9.79 15.03
C ALA A 371 29.05 9.68 15.34
N ASN A 372 29.85 9.15 14.42
CA ASN A 372 31.30 9.04 14.56
C ASN A 372 31.98 9.35 13.20
N PRO A 373 32.71 10.46 13.06
CA PRO A 373 33.36 10.85 11.79
C PRO A 373 34.51 9.92 11.40
N LEU A 374 35.04 9.12 12.33
CA LEU A 374 36.10 8.15 12.06
C LEU A 374 35.57 6.81 11.54
N GLN A 375 34.26 6.58 11.58
CA GLN A 375 33.65 5.30 11.25
C GLN A 375 32.55 5.46 10.20
N THR A 376 32.68 4.75 9.10
CA THR A 376 31.66 4.69 8.05
C THR A 376 31.15 3.26 7.93
N VAL A 377 29.81 3.12 7.87
CA VAL A 377 29.12 1.84 7.68
C VAL A 377 28.23 1.95 6.45
N GLN A 378 28.39 1.02 5.51
CA GLN A 378 27.56 0.92 4.30
C GLN A 378 26.93 -0.47 4.19
N SER A 379 25.60 -0.51 4.23
CA SER A 379 24.85 -1.74 3.98
C SER A 379 24.61 -1.93 2.48
N GLY A 380 24.71 -3.17 2.02
CA GLY A 380 24.41 -3.59 0.65
C GLY A 380 23.61 -4.89 0.63
N SER A 381 23.15 -5.27 -0.56
CA SER A 381 22.52 -6.57 -0.75
C SER A 381 22.70 -7.09 -2.16
N ILE A 382 22.86 -8.40 -2.32
CA ILE A 382 22.96 -9.07 -3.63
C ILE A 382 21.71 -9.90 -3.92
N ALA A 383 21.45 -10.14 -5.20
CA ALA A 383 20.29 -10.92 -5.61
C ALA A 383 20.37 -12.36 -5.08
N ASN A 384 19.23 -12.90 -4.66
CA ASN A 384 19.12 -14.29 -4.26
C ASN A 384 18.31 -15.05 -5.33
N PRO A 385 18.93 -15.95 -6.12
CA PRO A 385 18.26 -16.61 -7.23
C PRO A 385 17.26 -17.70 -6.78
N ASN A 386 17.23 -18.02 -5.48
CA ASN A 386 16.35 -19.06 -4.97
C ASN A 386 14.88 -18.62 -5.01
N TRP A 387 14.00 -19.55 -5.39
CA TRP A 387 12.56 -19.35 -5.34
C TRP A 387 12.00 -19.85 -4.02
N VAL A 388 11.19 -19.04 -3.35
CA VAL A 388 10.54 -19.39 -2.09
C VAL A 388 9.01 -19.29 -2.21
N PRO A 389 8.25 -20.10 -1.45
CA PRO A 389 6.80 -19.97 -1.40
C PRO A 389 6.37 -18.55 -1.05
N ASN A 390 5.48 -18.00 -1.86
CA ASN A 390 4.92 -16.68 -1.59
C ASN A 390 3.93 -16.81 -0.42
N THR A 391 4.09 -15.96 0.59
CA THR A 391 3.26 -15.97 1.80
C THR A 391 2.61 -14.62 2.02
N MET A 392 1.42 -14.65 2.62
CA MET A 392 0.74 -13.44 3.09
C MET A 392 0.44 -13.58 4.58
N SER A 393 0.55 -12.47 5.31
CA SER A 393 0.14 -12.40 6.71
C SER A 393 -1.36 -12.20 6.78
N ILE A 394 -2.07 -13.19 7.31
CA ILE A 394 -3.51 -13.12 7.61
C ILE A 394 -3.65 -13.32 9.12
N ILE A 395 -4.08 -12.27 9.84
CA ILE A 395 -4.29 -12.31 11.30
C ILE A 395 -3.02 -12.81 12.03
N GLY A 396 -1.84 -12.32 11.62
CA GLY A 396 -0.55 -12.69 12.22
C GLY A 396 0.00 -14.06 11.79
N ALA A 397 -0.78 -14.90 11.11
CA ALA A 397 -0.30 -16.17 10.56
C ALA A 397 0.19 -16.00 9.12
N LYS A 398 1.36 -16.59 8.80
CA LYS A 398 1.88 -16.64 7.43
C LYS A 398 1.22 -17.80 6.68
N VAL A 399 0.37 -17.48 5.71
CA VAL A 399 -0.31 -18.47 4.85
C VAL A 399 0.28 -18.42 3.45
N THR A 400 0.58 -19.59 2.88
CA THR A 400 1.11 -19.67 1.51
C THR A 400 0.03 -19.34 0.47
N VAL A 401 0.42 -18.71 -0.63
CA VAL A 401 -0.49 -18.41 -1.76
C VAL A 401 -1.13 -19.69 -2.30
N ALA A 402 -0.37 -20.79 -2.38
CA ALA A 402 -0.92 -22.09 -2.73
C ALA A 402 -2.03 -22.54 -1.77
N GLY A 403 -1.80 -22.44 -0.46
CA GLY A 403 -2.81 -22.78 0.55
C GLY A 403 -4.06 -21.92 0.44
N MET A 404 -3.91 -20.62 0.17
CA MET A 404 -5.05 -19.72 -0.03
C MET A 404 -5.87 -20.04 -1.27
N ARG A 405 -5.24 -20.49 -2.36
CA ARG A 405 -5.98 -20.96 -3.55
C ARG A 405 -6.83 -22.19 -3.24
N VAL A 406 -6.28 -23.14 -2.48
CA VAL A 406 -7.03 -24.33 -2.02
C VAL A 406 -8.17 -23.93 -1.11
N LEU A 407 -7.93 -23.06 -0.12
CA LEU A 407 -8.97 -22.59 0.80
C LEU A 407 -10.08 -21.81 0.08
N ALA A 408 -9.72 -20.93 -0.85
CA ALA A 408 -10.69 -20.19 -1.66
C ALA A 408 -11.53 -21.14 -2.53
N GLY A 409 -10.90 -22.09 -3.21
CA GLY A 409 -11.58 -23.06 -4.06
C GLY A 409 -12.50 -24.00 -3.28
N ALA A 410 -12.00 -24.58 -2.18
CA ALA A 410 -12.79 -25.46 -1.32
C ALA A 410 -13.95 -24.71 -0.65
N GLY A 411 -13.71 -23.50 -0.14
CA GLY A 411 -14.73 -22.65 0.45
C GLY A 411 -15.83 -22.27 -0.55
N PHE A 412 -15.44 -21.87 -1.77
CA PHE A 412 -16.39 -21.54 -2.83
C PHE A 412 -17.24 -22.75 -3.24
N LEU A 413 -16.62 -23.94 -3.36
CA LEU A 413 -17.34 -25.18 -3.66
C LEU A 413 -18.34 -25.56 -2.56
N LEU A 414 -17.98 -25.39 -1.28
CA LEU A 414 -18.89 -25.61 -0.16
C LEU A 414 -20.10 -24.65 -0.20
N VAL A 415 -19.89 -23.39 -0.58
CA VAL A 415 -20.99 -22.43 -0.73
C VAL A 415 -21.93 -22.81 -1.88
N LEU A 416 -21.39 -23.26 -3.02
CA LEU A 416 -22.20 -23.76 -4.14
C LEU A 416 -23.03 -24.98 -3.74
N LEU A 417 -22.44 -25.92 -3.00
CA LEU A 417 -23.17 -27.08 -2.47
C LEU A 417 -24.26 -26.67 -1.48
N GLY A 418 -24.00 -25.67 -0.62
CA GLY A 418 -24.98 -25.11 0.29
C GLY A 418 -26.17 -24.46 -0.43
N LEU A 419 -25.90 -23.67 -1.48
CA LEU A 419 -26.94 -23.07 -2.32
C LEU A 419 -27.75 -24.13 -3.07
N LEU A 420 -27.08 -25.18 -3.57
CA LEU A 420 -27.74 -26.31 -4.22
C LEU A 420 -28.65 -27.07 -3.24
N ALA A 421 -28.18 -27.36 -2.03
CA ALA A 421 -28.98 -28.01 -0.99
C ALA A 421 -30.20 -27.17 -0.61
N LEU A 422 -30.02 -25.85 -0.46
CA LEU A 422 -31.09 -24.91 -0.16
C LEU A 422 -32.15 -24.86 -1.29
N TYR A 423 -31.70 -24.85 -2.54
CA TYR A 423 -32.56 -24.93 -3.72
C TYR A 423 -33.34 -26.26 -3.78
N LEU A 424 -32.67 -27.39 -3.57
CA LEU A 424 -33.29 -28.72 -3.58
C LEU A 424 -34.33 -28.87 -2.45
N TYR A 425 -34.01 -28.38 -1.25
CA TYR A 425 -34.92 -28.32 -0.12
C TYR A 425 -36.20 -27.55 -0.48
N PHE A 426 -36.05 -26.36 -1.08
CA PHE A 426 -37.18 -25.51 -1.44
C PHE A 426 -38.00 -26.08 -2.60
N ARG A 427 -37.36 -26.71 -3.60
CA ARG A 427 -38.05 -27.41 -4.68
C ARG A 427 -38.91 -28.56 -4.16
N GLY A 428 -38.45 -29.23 -3.09
CA GLY A 428 -39.20 -30.29 -2.40
C GLY A 428 -40.42 -29.78 -1.65
N THR A 429 -40.30 -28.66 -0.91
CA THR A 429 -41.41 -28.08 -0.13
C THR A 429 -42.45 -27.37 -1.01
N SER A 430 -42.00 -26.70 -2.07
CA SER A 430 -42.86 -25.98 -3.02
C SER A 430 -43.78 -26.90 -3.83
N LYS A 431 -43.30 -28.11 -4.20
CA LYS A 431 -44.15 -29.11 -4.89
C LYS A 431 -45.27 -29.66 -4.01
N ASN A 432 -45.14 -29.59 -2.68
CA ASN A 432 -46.06 -30.23 -1.74
C ASN A 432 -47.14 -29.28 -1.18
N SER A 433 -47.10 -27.96 -1.46
CA SER A 433 -48.15 -27.04 -1.00
C SER A 433 -48.38 -25.85 -1.94
N GLN A 434 -49.48 -25.91 -2.69
CA GLN A 434 -49.94 -24.80 -3.55
C GLN A 434 -50.20 -23.51 -2.74
N ALA A 435 -50.62 -23.65 -1.47
CA ALA A 435 -50.79 -22.54 -0.54
C ALA A 435 -49.48 -21.81 -0.18
N ALA A 436 -48.34 -22.51 -0.07
CA ALA A 436 -47.06 -21.88 0.22
C ALA A 436 -46.54 -21.05 -0.96
N LEU A 437 -46.79 -21.50 -2.20
CA LEU A 437 -46.48 -20.75 -3.42
C LEU A 437 -47.31 -19.46 -3.52
N ILE A 438 -48.60 -19.53 -3.20
CA ILE A 438 -49.50 -18.36 -3.17
C ILE A 438 -49.03 -17.36 -2.12
N GLN A 439 -48.64 -17.82 -0.93
CA GLN A 439 -48.12 -16.97 0.14
C GLN A 439 -46.79 -16.32 -0.23
N LEU A 440 -45.88 -17.02 -0.93
CA LEU A 440 -44.60 -16.47 -1.37
C LEU A 440 -44.77 -15.37 -2.41
N LYS A 441 -45.68 -15.57 -3.38
CA LYS A 441 -45.90 -14.66 -4.51
C LYS A 441 -46.76 -13.45 -4.14
N TYR A 442 -47.78 -13.65 -3.29
CA TYR A 442 -48.81 -12.64 -2.99
C TYR A 442 -48.94 -12.29 -1.51
N GLY A 443 -48.03 -12.73 -0.63
CA GLY A 443 -48.14 -12.54 0.81
C GLY A 443 -48.26 -11.07 1.26
N GLY A 444 -47.86 -10.11 0.43
CA GLY A 444 -48.07 -8.68 0.69
C GLY A 444 -49.52 -8.19 0.54
N LEU A 445 -50.36 -8.96 -0.17
CA LEU A 445 -51.78 -8.69 -0.45
C LEU A 445 -52.73 -9.57 0.37
N ILE A 446 -52.20 -10.51 1.16
CA ILE A 446 -52.99 -11.49 1.90
C ILE A 446 -53.06 -11.11 3.39
N ILE A 447 -54.24 -11.26 3.99
CA ILE A 447 -54.49 -11.13 5.42
C ILE A 447 -55.11 -12.42 5.96
N ASP A 448 -54.50 -13.00 7.00
CA ASP A 448 -55.04 -14.19 7.68
C ASP A 448 -56.21 -13.79 8.59
N VAL A 449 -57.35 -14.47 8.46
CA VAL A 449 -58.56 -14.23 9.26
C VAL A 449 -58.95 -15.52 9.97
N SER A 450 -59.20 -15.45 11.28
CA SER A 450 -59.70 -16.56 12.09
C SER A 450 -61.21 -16.69 11.94
N ASP A 451 -61.69 -17.88 11.55
CA ASP A 451 -63.09 -18.16 11.26
C ASP A 451 -64.01 -17.85 12.45
N ARG A 452 -64.79 -16.77 12.32
CA ARG A 452 -65.99 -16.52 13.13
C ARG A 452 -67.08 -15.98 12.22
N GLY A 453 -67.63 -16.88 11.40
CA GLY A 453 -68.94 -16.69 10.78
C GLY A 453 -68.92 -15.88 9.50
N LEU A 454 -68.60 -16.54 8.39
CA LEU A 454 -69.08 -16.14 7.07
C LEU A 454 -70.59 -16.44 6.99
N GLY A 455 -71.39 -15.67 7.73
CA GLY A 455 -72.84 -15.77 7.73
C GLY A 455 -73.42 -15.40 6.37
N ASP A 456 -74.36 -16.23 5.91
CA ASP A 456 -75.25 -16.12 4.74
C ASP A 456 -74.77 -15.16 3.64
N LEU A 457 -73.75 -15.60 2.88
CA LEU A 457 -73.28 -14.90 1.69
C LEU A 457 -74.21 -15.22 0.52
N SER A 458 -75.14 -14.32 0.24
CA SER A 458 -76.16 -14.47 -0.82
C SER A 458 -75.58 -14.51 -2.25
N SER A 459 -74.31 -14.12 -2.47
CA SER A 459 -73.62 -14.35 -3.74
C SER A 459 -72.12 -14.67 -3.56
N VAL A 460 -71.75 -15.95 -3.71
CA VAL A 460 -70.35 -16.39 -3.76
C VAL A 460 -70.00 -16.82 -5.19
N ILE A 461 -69.01 -16.17 -5.79
CA ILE A 461 -68.49 -16.51 -7.12
C ILE A 461 -67.14 -17.20 -6.95
N GLU A 462 -67.01 -18.43 -7.45
CA GLU A 462 -65.75 -19.16 -7.42
C GLU A 462 -64.87 -18.74 -8.61
N VAL A 463 -63.64 -18.33 -8.31
CA VAL A 463 -62.67 -17.86 -9.29
C VAL A 463 -61.74 -19.02 -9.65
N ALA A 464 -61.47 -19.20 -10.95
CA ALA A 464 -60.71 -20.34 -11.45
C ALA A 464 -59.21 -20.31 -11.07
N THR A 465 -58.63 -19.11 -10.93
CA THR A 465 -57.21 -18.93 -10.62
C THR A 465 -57.02 -17.90 -9.51
N ILE A 466 -55.95 -18.06 -8.73
CA ILE A 466 -55.55 -17.07 -7.73
C ILE A 466 -55.13 -15.75 -8.39
N GLU A 467 -54.53 -15.79 -9.58
CA GLU A 467 -54.18 -14.61 -10.36
C GLU A 467 -55.38 -13.71 -10.65
N ASP A 468 -56.53 -14.30 -10.98
CA ASP A 468 -57.74 -13.53 -11.27
C ASP A 468 -58.33 -12.92 -10.00
N LEU A 469 -58.21 -13.62 -8.86
CA LEU A 469 -58.58 -13.07 -7.55
C LEU A 469 -57.66 -11.90 -7.15
N VAL A 470 -56.36 -12.00 -7.45
CA VAL A 470 -55.37 -10.93 -7.20
C VAL A 470 -55.65 -9.71 -8.07
N LYS A 471 -55.92 -9.86 -9.37
CA LYS A 471 -56.29 -8.74 -10.25
C LYS A 471 -57.51 -7.98 -9.72
N LEU A 472 -58.49 -8.72 -9.18
CA LEU A 472 -59.68 -8.13 -8.59
C LEU A 472 -59.36 -7.36 -7.30
N ALA A 473 -58.56 -7.96 -6.42
CA ALA A 473 -58.10 -7.32 -5.19
C ALA A 473 -57.34 -6.02 -5.47
N GLU A 474 -56.44 -6.02 -6.45
CA GLU A 474 -55.66 -4.86 -6.85
C GLU A 474 -56.51 -3.77 -7.50
N ARG A 475 -57.44 -4.14 -8.40
CA ARG A 475 -58.37 -3.20 -9.04
C ARG A 475 -59.23 -2.46 -8.04
N GLU A 476 -59.78 -3.19 -7.08
CA GLU A 476 -60.66 -2.63 -6.04
C GLU A 476 -59.87 -2.08 -4.84
N ASN A 477 -58.54 -2.21 -4.86
CA ASN A 477 -57.62 -1.78 -3.81
C ASN A 477 -57.96 -2.36 -2.42
N VAL A 478 -58.29 -3.65 -2.38
CA VAL A 478 -58.65 -4.43 -1.18
C VAL A 478 -57.66 -5.57 -0.94
N MET A 479 -57.64 -6.09 0.29
CA MET A 479 -56.80 -7.23 0.68
C MET A 479 -57.52 -8.55 0.44
N ILE A 480 -56.76 -9.61 0.16
CA ILE A 480 -57.25 -10.98 0.03
C ILE A 480 -57.30 -11.60 1.43
N MET A 481 -58.49 -11.99 1.89
CA MET A 481 -58.66 -12.70 3.16
C MET A 481 -58.34 -14.18 2.97
N HIS A 482 -57.44 -14.70 3.77
CA HIS A 482 -57.10 -16.11 3.82
C HIS A 482 -57.70 -16.74 5.08
N VAL A 483 -58.55 -17.75 4.89
CA VAL A 483 -59.29 -18.42 5.95
C VAL A 483 -58.84 -19.87 6.03
N ARG A 484 -58.50 -20.31 7.25
CA ARG A 484 -58.23 -21.72 7.57
C ARG A 484 -59.44 -22.30 8.28
N VAL A 485 -59.98 -23.40 7.75
CA VAL A 485 -61.12 -24.10 8.35
C VAL A 485 -60.57 -25.19 9.27
N GLU A 486 -60.86 -25.10 10.58
CA GLU A 486 -60.36 -26.00 11.64
C GLU A 486 -60.66 -27.49 11.41
N ARG A 487 -61.59 -27.84 10.52
CA ARG A 487 -62.01 -29.23 10.25
C ARG A 487 -61.35 -29.89 9.04
N GLN A 488 -60.60 -29.15 8.22
CA GLN A 488 -59.92 -29.64 7.02
C GLN A 488 -58.56 -28.95 6.84
N ASP A 489 -57.50 -29.50 7.44
CA ASP A 489 -56.13 -28.97 7.45
C ASP A 489 -55.44 -28.83 6.06
N SER A 490 -56.14 -29.16 4.97
CA SER A 490 -55.58 -29.22 3.61
C SER A 490 -56.35 -28.41 2.56
N VAL A 491 -57.38 -27.65 2.97
CA VAL A 491 -58.14 -26.75 2.10
C VAL A 491 -57.99 -25.31 2.57
N PHE A 492 -57.45 -24.45 1.71
CA PHE A 492 -57.21 -23.05 1.98
C PHE A 492 -58.16 -22.19 1.14
N TYR A 493 -58.88 -21.28 1.80
CA TYR A 493 -59.81 -20.37 1.14
C TYR A 493 -59.22 -18.97 1.05
N TYR A 494 -59.21 -18.41 -0.15
CA TYR A 494 -58.80 -17.04 -0.44
C TYR A 494 -60.02 -16.26 -0.92
N LEU A 495 -60.31 -15.13 -0.30
CA LEU A 495 -61.57 -14.41 -0.45
C LEU A 495 -61.31 -12.93 -0.72
N VAL A 496 -62.04 -12.36 -1.67
CA VAL A 496 -62.10 -10.91 -1.92
C VAL A 496 -63.57 -10.50 -1.92
N ARG A 497 -63.93 -9.50 -1.12
CA ARG A 497 -65.28 -8.96 -1.10
C ARG A 497 -65.33 -7.68 -1.93
N VAL A 498 -66.20 -7.64 -2.92
CA VAL A 498 -66.47 -6.45 -3.74
C VAL A 498 -67.97 -6.18 -3.67
N ASN A 499 -68.35 -5.06 -3.06
CA ASN A 499 -69.74 -4.73 -2.75
C ASN A 499 -70.43 -5.87 -1.96
N ASP A 500 -71.48 -6.45 -2.52
CA ASP A 500 -72.27 -7.53 -1.92
C ASP A 500 -71.94 -8.94 -2.48
N THR A 501 -70.88 -9.04 -3.28
CA THR A 501 -70.42 -10.30 -3.87
C THR A 501 -69.07 -10.70 -3.32
N VAL A 502 -68.95 -11.98 -2.95
CA VAL A 502 -67.70 -12.57 -2.46
C VAL A 502 -67.09 -13.44 -3.55
N TYR A 503 -65.88 -13.10 -3.96
CA TYR A 503 -65.08 -13.88 -4.90
C TYR A 503 -64.16 -14.80 -4.10
N ARG A 504 -64.17 -16.09 -4.44
CA ARG A 504 -63.47 -17.13 -3.67
C ARG A 504 -62.56 -17.97 -4.57
N TYR A 505 -61.32 -18.18 -4.16
CA TYR A 505 -60.42 -19.18 -4.73
C TYR A 505 -60.09 -20.24 -3.68
N VAL A 506 -60.16 -21.52 -4.06
CA VAL A 506 -59.90 -22.65 -3.17
C VAL A 506 -58.60 -23.33 -3.59
N SER A 507 -57.66 -23.47 -2.66
CA SER A 507 -56.40 -24.20 -2.85
C SER A 507 -56.40 -25.45 -1.97
N GLY A 508 -56.51 -26.62 -2.58
CA GLY A 508 -56.55 -27.91 -1.87
C GLY A 508 -57.04 -29.03 -2.77
N ARG A 509 -56.73 -30.29 -2.44
CA ARG A 509 -57.15 -31.46 -3.24
C ARG A 509 -58.61 -31.80 -2.92
N GLY A 510 -59.51 -30.98 -3.45
CA GLY A 510 -60.95 -31.07 -3.27
C GLY A 510 -61.64 -30.11 -4.22
N ARG A 511 -61.31 -30.21 -5.52
CA ARG A 511 -62.14 -29.61 -6.57
C ARG A 511 -63.46 -30.36 -6.51
N LEU A 512 -64.49 -29.71 -5.97
CA LEU A 512 -65.86 -30.22 -5.98
C LEU A 512 -66.26 -30.37 -7.45
N ASP A 513 -66.15 -31.58 -7.98
CA ASP A 513 -66.90 -31.98 -9.16
C ASP A 513 -68.37 -32.04 -8.75
N LYS A 514 -69.10 -31.00 -9.18
CA LYS A 514 -70.56 -30.87 -9.32
C LYS A 514 -71.48 -31.33 -8.18
#